data_AF-A0A182KA63-F1
#
_entry.id   AF-A0A182KA63-F1
#
_cell.length_a   1.000
_cell.length_b   1.000
_cell.length_c   1.000
_cell.angle_alpha   90.00
_cell.angle_beta   90.00
_cell.angle_gamma   90.00
#
_symmetry.space_group_name_H-M   'P 1'
#
loop_
_entity.id
_entity.type
_entity.pdbx_description
1 polymer ?
#
loop_
_entity_poly.entity_id
_entity_poly.type
_entity_poly.pdbx_seq_one_letter_code
_entity_poly.pdbx_strand_id
1 'polypeptide(L)'
;MCSRNLAISLALIIALVPLSTVALPHHSIVKRSSFFDIECKGQFNKQIFYRLDRICEDCYSLFREPQILSFCKKQCFTTDYFKGCIDALQLTDEIEKFKPLIKVLNGADPNTEGCFGTDYFLACVEALFLEEEKEKFMKWREMLGKKK
;
A
#
# COMPACT_ATOMS: atom_id res chain seq x y z
N MET A 1 -67.66 7.59 -1.30
CA MET A 1 -66.97 7.74 -2.62
C MET A 1 -65.60 8.45 -2.51
N CYS A 2 -64.92 8.45 -1.36
CA CYS A 2 -63.63 9.17 -1.19
C CYS A 2 -62.36 8.28 -1.30
N SER A 3 -62.49 6.96 -1.15
CA SER A 3 -61.33 6.04 -1.19
C SER A 3 -60.88 5.69 -2.61
N ARG A 4 -61.81 5.56 -3.57
CA ARG A 4 -61.49 5.26 -4.99
C ARG A 4 -60.70 6.38 -5.67
N ASN A 5 -61.02 7.64 -5.39
CA ASN A 5 -60.33 8.78 -6.00
C ASN A 5 -58.89 8.95 -5.47
N LEU A 6 -58.64 8.55 -4.22
CA LEU A 6 -57.30 8.58 -3.63
C LEU A 6 -56.38 7.52 -4.25
N ALA A 7 -56.91 6.33 -4.51
CA ALA A 7 -56.19 5.24 -5.16
C ALA A 7 -55.86 5.55 -6.63
N ILE A 8 -56.77 6.19 -7.37
CA ILE A 8 -56.55 6.59 -8.77
C ILE A 8 -55.46 7.68 -8.85
N SER A 9 -55.45 8.62 -7.90
CA SER A 9 -54.44 9.68 -7.84
C SER A 9 -53.03 9.14 -7.54
N LEU A 10 -52.92 8.16 -6.62
CA LEU A 10 -51.65 7.48 -6.32
C LEU A 10 -51.12 6.66 -7.51
N ALA A 11 -52.01 6.02 -8.27
CA ALA A 11 -51.62 5.23 -9.45
C ALA A 11 -51.06 6.11 -10.59
N LEU A 12 -51.59 7.32 -10.78
CA LEU A 12 -51.11 8.28 -11.78
C LEU A 12 -49.70 8.82 -11.46
N ILE A 13 -49.37 8.98 -10.18
CA ILE A 13 -48.05 9.47 -9.75
C ILE A 13 -46.97 8.41 -10.01
N ILE A 14 -47.28 7.12 -9.88
CA ILE A 14 -46.34 6.01 -10.13
C ILE A 14 -46.08 5.84 -11.64
N ALA A 15 -47.05 6.17 -12.50
CA ALA A 15 -46.92 6.06 -13.96
C ALA A 15 -46.10 7.19 -14.62
N LEU A 16 -45.87 8.30 -13.92
CA LEU A 16 -45.14 9.47 -14.43
C LEU A 16 -43.67 9.53 -14.00
N VAL A 17 -43.21 8.62 -13.15
CA VAL A 17 -41.79 8.53 -12.82
C VAL A 17 -41.09 7.82 -13.97
N PRO A 18 -40.26 8.50 -14.77
CA PRO A 18 -39.46 7.80 -15.76
C PRO A 18 -38.63 6.76 -15.02
N LEU A 19 -38.66 5.51 -15.51
CA LEU A 19 -37.72 4.47 -15.13
C LEU A 19 -36.34 4.89 -15.65
N SER A 20 -35.79 5.93 -15.04
CA SER A 20 -34.43 6.36 -15.22
C SER A 20 -33.60 5.21 -14.69
N THR A 21 -33.11 4.37 -15.58
CA THR A 21 -32.02 3.44 -15.28
C THR A 21 -30.88 4.31 -14.78
N VAL A 22 -30.75 4.41 -13.46
CA VAL A 22 -29.60 5.04 -12.82
C VAL A 22 -28.43 4.13 -13.15
N ALA A 23 -27.79 4.38 -14.29
CA ALA A 23 -26.47 3.87 -14.57
C ALA A 23 -25.57 4.49 -13.51
N LEU A 24 -25.32 3.76 -12.42
CA LEU A 24 -24.33 4.13 -11.44
C LEU A 24 -23.01 4.31 -12.20
N PRO A 25 -22.43 5.52 -12.23
CA PRO A 25 -21.13 5.68 -12.83
C PRO A 25 -20.17 4.81 -12.00
N HIS A 26 -19.59 3.81 -12.63
CA HIS A 26 -18.55 2.96 -12.04
C HIS A 26 -17.25 3.78 -11.98
N HIS A 27 -17.28 4.91 -11.27
CA HIS A 27 -16.05 5.54 -10.80
C HIS A 27 -15.56 4.65 -9.67
N SER A 28 -14.63 3.76 -9.98
CA SER A 28 -13.82 3.10 -8.97
C SER A 28 -13.08 4.19 -8.21
N ILE A 29 -13.66 4.65 -7.10
CA ILE A 29 -12.99 5.54 -6.15
C ILE A 29 -11.85 4.70 -5.58
N VAL A 30 -10.65 4.85 -6.16
CA VAL A 30 -9.45 4.26 -5.60
C VAL A 30 -9.22 4.97 -4.28
N LYS A 31 -9.62 4.31 -3.19
CA LYS A 31 -9.41 4.78 -1.82
C LYS A 31 -7.92 5.07 -1.66
N ARG A 32 -7.57 6.29 -1.24
CA ARG A 32 -6.18 6.64 -0.93
C ARG A 32 -5.70 5.68 0.16
N SER A 33 -4.86 4.73 -0.21
CA SER A 33 -4.39 3.68 0.68
C SER A 33 -3.54 4.29 1.79
N SER A 34 -3.83 3.94 3.05
CA SER A 34 -3.04 4.41 4.17
C SER A 34 -1.65 3.76 4.16
N PHE A 35 -0.68 4.36 4.87
CA PHE A 35 0.68 3.82 4.99
C PHE A 35 0.70 2.37 5.48
N PHE A 36 -0.15 2.03 6.45
CA PHE A 36 -0.24 0.68 6.99
C PHE A 36 -1.05 -0.26 6.10
N ASP A 37 -2.02 0.27 5.34
CA ASP A 37 -2.87 -0.53 4.44
C ASP A 37 -2.05 -1.18 3.31
N ILE A 38 -0.94 -0.56 2.93
CA ILE A 38 -0.03 -1.08 1.89
C ILE A 38 1.14 -1.88 2.46
N GLU A 39 1.10 -2.26 3.74
CA GLU A 39 2.12 -3.07 4.41
C GLU A 39 3.49 -2.37 4.54
N CYS A 40 3.54 -1.03 4.55
CA CYS A 40 4.77 -0.34 4.97
C CYS A 40 4.96 -0.51 6.49
N LYS A 41 6.12 -1.04 6.90
CA LYS A 41 6.43 -1.39 8.30
C LYS A 41 7.55 -0.54 8.91
N GLY A 42 8.10 0.38 8.15
CA GLY A 42 9.20 1.25 8.56
C GLY A 42 8.75 2.58 9.13
N GLN A 43 9.63 3.56 9.05
CA GLN A 43 9.34 4.91 9.53
C GLN A 43 8.37 5.60 8.57
N PHE A 44 7.24 6.07 9.10
CA PHE A 44 6.33 6.89 8.31
C PHE A 44 6.95 8.27 8.04
N ASN A 45 7.46 8.46 6.82
CA ASN A 45 7.93 9.74 6.32
C ASN A 45 7.01 10.22 5.19
N LYS A 46 6.17 11.21 5.49
CA LYS A 46 5.14 11.74 4.58
C LYS A 46 5.72 12.25 3.25
N GLN A 47 6.88 12.91 3.29
CA GLN A 47 7.55 13.45 2.11
C GLN A 47 8.05 12.32 1.20
N ILE A 48 8.67 11.30 1.78
CA ILE A 48 9.13 10.13 1.03
C ILE A 48 7.95 9.37 0.44
N PHE A 49 6.93 9.11 1.26
CA PHE A 49 5.71 8.42 0.82
C PHE A 49 5.08 9.11 -0.38
N TYR A 50 4.86 10.43 -0.33
CA TYR A 50 4.24 11.14 -1.46
C TYR A 50 5.12 11.21 -2.70
N ARG A 51 6.44 11.19 -2.54
CA ARG A 51 7.36 11.13 -3.69
C ARG A 51 7.18 9.81 -4.45
N LEU A 52 7.04 8.70 -3.74
CA LEU A 52 6.78 7.38 -4.34
C LEU A 52 5.32 7.25 -4.83
N ASP A 53 4.35 7.77 -4.07
CA ASP A 53 2.93 7.82 -4.43
C ASP A 53 2.70 8.49 -5.79
N ARG A 54 3.42 9.58 -6.07
CA ARG A 54 3.33 10.33 -7.33
C ARG A 54 3.70 9.49 -8.54
N ILE A 55 4.72 8.63 -8.45
CA ILE A 55 5.10 7.73 -9.55
C ILE A 55 3.92 6.84 -9.93
N CYS A 56 3.18 6.33 -8.95
CA CYS A 56 2.00 5.52 -9.20
C CYS A 56 0.85 6.33 -9.82
N GLU A 57 0.65 7.60 -9.42
CA GLU A 57 -0.37 8.49 -10.01
C GLU A 57 -0.03 8.88 -11.46
N ASP A 58 1.25 9.19 -11.75
CA ASP A 58 1.73 9.52 -13.10
C ASP A 58 1.59 8.30 -14.03
N CYS A 59 1.94 7.11 -13.52
CA CYS A 59 1.77 5.85 -14.22
C CYS A 59 0.29 5.52 -14.48
N TYR A 60 -0.58 5.72 -13.48
CA TYR A 60 -2.03 5.62 -13.67
C TYR A 60 -2.53 6.59 -14.74
N SER A 61 -2.01 7.82 -14.78
CA SER A 61 -2.42 8.83 -15.78
C SER A 61 -2.07 8.40 -17.22
N LEU A 62 -1.00 7.61 -17.38
CA LEU A 62 -0.56 7.07 -18.66
C LEU A 62 -1.46 5.93 -19.15
N PHE A 63 -1.74 4.95 -18.29
CA PHE A 63 -2.50 3.75 -18.67
C PHE A 63 -4.02 3.86 -18.45
N ARG A 64 -4.44 4.75 -17.55
CA ARG A 64 -5.83 4.97 -17.10
C ARG A 64 -6.54 3.72 -16.56
N GLU A 65 -5.77 2.79 -16.00
CA GLU A 65 -6.29 1.56 -15.40
C GLU A 65 -6.27 1.67 -13.86
N PRO A 66 -7.43 1.69 -13.17
CA PRO A 66 -7.51 1.87 -11.72
C PRO A 66 -6.68 0.89 -10.90
N GLN A 67 -6.51 -0.34 -11.39
CA GLN A 67 -5.75 -1.39 -10.70
C GLN A 67 -4.27 -1.05 -10.57
N ILE A 68 -3.68 -0.35 -11.55
CA ILE A 68 -2.27 0.07 -11.52
C ILE A 68 -1.98 0.90 -10.28
N LEU A 69 -2.88 1.82 -9.94
CA LEU A 69 -2.68 2.70 -8.81
C LEU A 69 -2.59 1.93 -7.49
N SER A 70 -3.45 0.91 -7.32
CA SER A 70 -3.48 0.07 -6.14
C SER A 70 -2.28 -0.89 -6.06
N PHE A 71 -1.92 -1.54 -7.17
CA PHE A 71 -0.86 -2.54 -7.20
C PHE A 71 0.54 -1.93 -7.18
N CYS A 72 0.71 -0.72 -7.73
CA CYS A 72 1.95 0.03 -7.66
C CYS A 72 2.33 0.37 -6.20
N LYS A 73 1.35 0.72 -5.35
CA LYS A 73 1.58 1.08 -3.95
C LYS A 73 1.70 -0.14 -3.04
N LYS A 74 1.05 -1.25 -3.39
CA LYS A 74 0.96 -2.47 -2.57
C LYS A 74 2.34 -2.98 -2.14
N GLN A 75 2.41 -3.64 -0.97
CA GLN A 75 3.67 -4.12 -0.38
C GLN A 75 4.72 -3.00 -0.33
N CYS A 76 4.27 -1.80 0.00
CA CYS A 76 5.09 -0.61 0.15
C CYS A 76 6.05 -0.38 -1.02
N PHE A 77 5.50 -0.32 -2.24
CA PHE A 77 6.23 -0.02 -3.48
C PHE A 77 7.30 -1.06 -3.87
N THR A 78 7.21 -2.30 -3.38
CA THR A 78 8.16 -3.39 -3.72
C THR A 78 7.65 -4.34 -4.80
N THR A 79 6.47 -4.09 -5.36
CA THR A 79 5.88 -4.92 -6.41
C THR A 79 6.50 -4.66 -7.78
N ASP A 80 6.36 -5.63 -8.68
CA ASP A 80 6.74 -5.45 -10.09
C ASP A 80 5.96 -4.33 -10.79
N TYR A 81 4.78 -3.97 -10.29
CA TYR A 81 4.01 -2.83 -10.79
C TYR A 81 4.74 -1.51 -10.56
N PHE A 82 5.37 -1.32 -9.39
CA PHE A 82 6.16 -0.11 -9.14
C PHE A 82 7.34 -0.01 -10.11
N LYS A 83 8.07 -1.12 -10.31
CA LYS A 83 9.17 -1.18 -11.29
C LYS A 83 8.68 -0.95 -12.73
N GLY A 84 7.59 -1.58 -13.13
CA GLY A 84 6.98 -1.36 -14.44
C GLY A 84 6.54 0.08 -14.65
N CYS A 85 6.07 0.77 -13.61
CA CYS A 85 5.75 2.20 -13.67
C CYS A 85 7.01 3.07 -13.83
N ILE A 86 8.10 2.76 -13.14
CA ILE A 86 9.40 3.43 -13.36
C ILE A 86 9.86 3.26 -14.81
N ASP A 87 9.74 2.04 -15.35
CA ASP A 87 10.13 1.74 -16.74
C ASP A 87 9.23 2.50 -17.74
N ALA A 88 7.91 2.48 -17.55
CA ALA A 88 6.94 3.15 -18.43
C ALA A 88 7.06 4.69 -18.42
N LEU A 89 7.44 5.26 -17.27
CA LEU A 89 7.68 6.70 -17.12
C LEU A 89 9.11 7.11 -17.53
N GLN A 90 9.94 6.17 -17.99
CA GLN A 90 11.33 6.40 -18.38
C GLN A 90 12.21 6.95 -17.24
N LEU A 91 11.97 6.51 -16.01
CA LEU A 91 12.71 6.93 -14.80
C LEU A 91 13.74 5.89 -14.35
N THR A 92 14.23 5.05 -15.26
CA THR A 92 15.08 3.89 -14.95
C THR A 92 16.43 4.27 -14.35
N ASP A 93 16.98 5.42 -14.74
CA ASP A 93 18.19 6.03 -14.18
C ASP A 93 18.00 6.52 -12.74
N GLU A 94 16.75 6.77 -12.32
CA GLU A 94 16.41 7.24 -10.99
C GLU A 94 16.09 6.12 -10.00
N ILE A 95 16.02 4.86 -10.46
CA ILE A 95 15.62 3.73 -9.61
C ILE A 95 16.51 3.59 -8.37
N GLU A 96 17.82 3.84 -8.52
CA GLU A 96 18.78 3.80 -7.42
C GLU A 96 18.52 4.89 -6.36
N LYS A 97 17.89 6.00 -6.74
CA LYS A 97 17.48 7.06 -5.81
C LYS A 97 16.22 6.68 -5.04
N PHE A 98 15.33 5.86 -5.62
CA PHE A 98 14.09 5.42 -4.98
C PHE A 98 14.28 4.22 -4.04
N LYS A 99 15.22 3.32 -4.32
CA LYS A 99 15.53 2.18 -3.45
C LYS A 99 15.75 2.54 -1.97
N PRO A 100 16.61 3.52 -1.59
CA PRO A 100 16.80 3.87 -0.19
C PRO A 100 15.52 4.48 0.44
N LEU A 101 14.71 5.17 -0.35
CA LEU A 101 13.43 5.72 0.10
C LEU A 101 12.43 4.61 0.45
N ILE A 102 12.30 3.61 -0.42
CA ILE A 102 11.47 2.42 -0.22
C ILE A 102 11.94 1.65 1.02
N LYS A 103 13.25 1.53 1.22
CA LYS A 103 13.84 0.89 2.42
C LYS A 103 13.40 1.57 3.72
N VAL A 104 13.46 2.89 3.80
CA VAL A 104 13.02 3.67 4.96
C VAL A 104 11.55 3.40 5.30
N LEU A 105 10.68 3.38 4.28
CA LEU A 105 9.25 3.14 4.48
C LEU A 105 8.93 1.67 4.79
N ASN A 106 9.68 0.73 4.24
CA ASN A 106 9.50 -0.71 4.51
C ASN A 106 10.08 -1.15 5.85
N GLY A 107 11.00 -0.37 6.43
CA GLY A 107 11.70 -0.76 7.65
C GLY A 107 12.84 -1.75 7.37
N ALA A 108 13.23 -1.89 6.11
CA ALA A 108 14.48 -2.56 5.76
C ALA A 108 15.61 -1.55 6.01
N ASP A 109 16.35 -1.72 7.09
CA ASP A 109 17.47 -0.83 7.40
C ASP A 109 18.49 -0.80 6.23
N PRO A 110 18.84 0.39 5.69
CA PRO A 110 19.81 0.51 4.60
C PRO A 110 21.25 0.24 5.01
N ASN A 111 21.59 0.34 6.30
CA ASN A 111 22.93 0.19 6.87
C ASN A 111 23.11 -1.09 7.71
N THR A 112 22.03 -1.79 8.07
CA THR A 112 22.14 -3.07 8.78
C THR A 112 22.23 -4.21 7.77
N GLU A 113 23.41 -4.84 7.71
CA GLU A 113 23.62 -6.14 7.06
C GLU A 113 22.85 -7.23 7.84
N GLY A 114 21.52 -7.27 7.67
CA GLY A 114 20.67 -8.35 8.16
C GLY A 114 19.50 -7.88 9.02
N CYS A 115 18.34 -8.49 8.84
CA CYS A 115 17.29 -8.44 9.85
C CYS A 115 17.87 -9.05 11.14
N PHE A 116 17.80 -8.36 12.29
CA PHE A 116 18.35 -8.79 13.60
C PHE A 116 19.86 -8.57 13.86
N GLY A 117 20.60 -7.91 12.96
CA GLY A 117 22.06 -7.73 13.04
C GLY A 117 22.58 -6.55 13.85
N THR A 118 21.75 -5.81 14.61
CA THR A 118 22.22 -4.63 15.35
C THR A 118 22.88 -5.00 16.69
N ASP A 119 23.84 -4.18 17.14
CA ASP A 119 24.47 -4.29 18.48
C ASP A 119 23.44 -4.27 19.60
N TYR A 120 22.30 -3.60 19.37
CA TYR A 120 21.16 -3.58 20.29
C TYR A 120 20.58 -4.97 20.59
N PHE A 121 20.48 -5.86 19.60
CA PHE A 121 19.98 -7.21 19.87
C PHE A 121 20.97 -7.99 20.74
N LEU A 122 22.26 -7.87 20.47
CA LEU A 122 23.29 -8.57 21.24
C LEU A 122 23.36 -8.03 22.68
N ALA A 123 23.34 -6.71 22.83
CA ALA A 123 23.28 -6.04 24.13
C ALA A 123 22.01 -6.41 24.91
N CYS A 124 20.86 -6.58 24.26
CA CYS A 124 19.62 -6.98 24.91
C CYS A 124 19.67 -8.45 25.39
N VAL A 125 20.21 -9.36 24.57
CA VAL A 125 20.40 -10.77 24.97
C VAL A 125 21.38 -10.88 26.14
N GLU A 126 22.46 -10.10 26.12
CA GLU A 126 23.44 -10.05 27.21
C GLU A 126 22.87 -9.41 28.48
N ALA A 127 22.11 -8.32 28.37
CA ALA A 127 21.48 -7.65 29.50
C ALA A 127 20.38 -8.48 30.17
N LEU A 128 19.72 -9.37 29.43
CA LEU A 128 18.70 -10.27 29.97
C LEU A 128 19.29 -11.53 30.65
N PHE A 129 20.63 -11.66 30.74
CA PHE A 129 21.31 -12.83 31.33
C PHE A 129 20.82 -14.16 30.76
N LEU A 130 20.43 -14.18 29.48
CA LEU A 130 19.97 -15.37 28.78
C LEU A 130 21.16 -16.20 28.28
N GLU A 131 22.15 -16.49 29.13
CA GLU A 131 23.34 -17.24 28.71
C GLU A 131 22.98 -18.64 28.20
N GLU A 132 22.03 -19.32 28.84
CA GLU A 132 21.55 -20.64 28.41
C GLU A 132 20.79 -20.60 27.08
N GLU A 133 20.15 -19.48 26.76
CA GLU A 133 19.41 -19.31 25.49
C GLU A 133 20.20 -18.52 24.44
N LYS A 134 21.41 -18.00 24.77
CA LYS A 134 22.22 -17.15 23.89
C LYS A 134 22.50 -17.85 22.57
N GLU A 135 22.85 -19.13 22.59
CA GLU A 135 23.08 -19.93 21.39
C GLU A 135 21.84 -20.05 20.50
N LYS A 136 20.66 -20.22 21.11
CA LYS A 136 19.37 -20.31 20.41
C LYS A 136 19.00 -18.98 19.76
N PHE A 137 19.20 -17.87 20.46
CA PHE A 137 18.99 -16.52 19.90
C PHE A 137 19.97 -16.19 18.79
N MET A 138 21.24 -16.60 18.91
CA MET A 138 22.24 -16.43 17.85
C MET A 138 21.89 -17.26 16.61
N LYS A 139 21.43 -18.51 16.80
CA LYS A 139 20.93 -19.35 15.70
C LYS A 139 19.70 -18.74 15.02
N TRP A 140 18.76 -18.18 15.79
CA TRP A 140 17.60 -17.48 15.22
C TRP A 140 18.00 -16.22 14.45
N ARG A 141 18.95 -15.43 14.97
CA ARG A 141 19.53 -14.30 14.25
C ARG A 141 20.14 -14.74 12.91
N GLU A 142 20.90 -15.83 12.88
CA GLU A 142 21.46 -16.34 11.62
C GLU A 142 20.39 -16.81 10.63
N MET A 143 19.36 -17.51 11.13
CA MET A 143 18.29 -18.02 10.28
C MET A 143 17.37 -16.92 9.75
N LEU A 144 17.05 -15.91 10.57
CA LEU A 144 16.13 -14.83 10.24
C LEU A 144 16.84 -13.62 9.58
N GLY A 145 18.15 -13.47 9.80
CA GLY A 145 18.97 -12.40 9.24
C GLY A 145 19.48 -12.68 7.84
N LYS A 146 19.39 -13.92 7.36
CA LYS A 146 19.63 -14.22 5.95
C LYS A 146 18.57 -13.55 5.09
N LYS A 147 19.02 -12.58 4.31
CA LYS A 147 18.30 -12.01 3.18
C LYS A 147 17.91 -13.16 2.24
N LYS A 148 16.61 -13.44 2.09
CA LYS A 148 16.11 -14.27 1.00
C LYS A 148 16.20 -13.51 -0.31
#